data_AF-A0A512N4X2-F1
#
_entry.id   AF-A0A512N4X2-F1
#
_cell.length_a   1.000
_cell.length_b   1.000
_cell.length_c   1.000
_cell.angle_alpha   90.00
_cell.angle_beta   90.00
_cell.angle_gamma   90.00
#
_symmetry.space_group_name_H-M   'P 1'
#
loop_
_entity.id
_entity.type
_entity.pdbx_description
1 polymer ?
#
loop_
_entity_poly.entity_id
_entity_poly.type
_entity_poly.pdbx_seq_one_letter_code
_entity_poly.pdbx_strand_id
1 'polypeptide(L)' 'MADQQDNYPAHLSTYTSFNKLVLFTILFVVLLLSCMALGLVGNAHIFALLLGIGGTLALLVAFAVMS' A
#
# COMPACT_ATOMS: atom_id res chain seq x y z
N MET A 1 30.17 17.49 -16.33
CA MET A 1 29.22 16.40 -16.71
C MET A 1 29.50 15.10 -15.94
N ALA A 2 30.43 15.05 -14.99
CA ALA A 2 30.67 13.88 -14.13
C ALA A 2 29.57 13.71 -13.06
N ASP A 3 28.86 14.79 -12.73
CA ASP A 3 27.87 14.83 -11.65
C ASP A 3 26.58 14.01 -11.94
N GLN A 4 26.29 13.71 -13.21
CA GLN A 4 25.08 12.96 -13.60
C GLN A 4 25.23 11.44 -13.43
N GLN A 5 26.43 10.90 -13.55
CA GLN A 5 26.67 9.45 -13.42
C GLN A 5 26.74 8.99 -11.97
N ASP A 6 27.23 9.84 -11.06
CA ASP A 6 27.29 9.54 -9.62
C ASP A 6 25.90 9.60 -8.95
N ASN A 7 24.94 10.32 -9.52
CA ASN A 7 23.59 10.49 -8.95
C ASN A 7 22.59 9.38 -9.36
N TYR A 8 22.91 8.58 -10.39
CA TYR A 8 22.07 7.51 -10.90
C TYR A 8 21.66 6.46 -9.83
N PRO A 9 22.58 5.90 -9.00
CA PRO A 9 22.20 4.93 -7.97
C PRO A 9 21.27 5.52 -6.90
N ALA A 10 21.43 6.80 -6.55
CA ALA A 10 20.57 7.49 -5.58
C ALA A 10 19.15 7.72 -6.14
N HIS A 11 19.04 8.04 -7.44
CA HIS A 11 17.74 8.11 -8.10
C HIS A 11 17.04 6.75 -8.12
N LEU A 12 17.77 5.67 -8.44
CA LEU A 12 17.20 4.31 -8.46
C LEU A 12 16.66 3.87 -7.09
N SER A 13 17.37 4.15 -5.99
CA SER A 13 16.90 3.79 -4.64
C SER A 13 15.61 4.54 -4.26
N THR A 14 15.52 5.81 -4.67
CA THR A 14 14.34 6.65 -4.44
C THR A 14 13.15 6.14 -5.24
N TYR A 15 13.31 5.85 -6.54
CA TYR A 15 12.24 5.30 -7.38
C TYR A 15 11.74 3.96 -6.87
N THR A 16 12.64 3.09 -6.40
CA THR A 16 12.29 1.79 -5.84
C THR A 16 11.42 1.96 -4.59
N SER A 17 11.83 2.85 -3.68
CA SER A 17 11.07 3.13 -2.45
C SER A 17 9.72 3.79 -2.73
N PHE A 18 9.70 4.74 -3.68
CA PHE A 18 8.47 5.40 -4.12
C PHE A 18 7.49 4.40 -4.76
N ASN A 19 7.97 3.51 -5.62
CA ASN A 19 7.13 2.49 -6.26
C ASN A 19 6.49 1.55 -5.21
N LYS A 20 7.23 1.18 -4.16
CA LYS A 20 6.68 0.39 -3.04
C LYS A 20 5.56 1.15 -2.32
N LEU A 21 5.76 2.45 -2.04
CA LEU A 21 4.73 3.30 -1.44
C LEU A 21 3.48 3.38 -2.32
N VAL A 22 3.64 3.60 -3.62
CA VAL A 22 2.53 3.65 -4.58
C VAL A 22 1.76 2.33 -4.58
N LEU A 23 2.46 1.19 -4.61
CA LEU A 23 1.82 -0.12 -4.56
C LEU A 23 1.03 -0.32 -3.26
N PHE A 24 1.61 0.03 -2.11
CA PHE A 24 0.89 0.00 -0.83
C PHE A 24 -0.36 0.88 -0.86
N THR A 25 -0.25 2.10 -1.37
CA THR A 25 -1.40 3.03 -1.45
C THR A 25 -2.50 2.48 -2.35
N ILE A 26 -2.18 1.90 -3.51
CA ILE A 26 -3.18 1.31 -4.40
C ILE A 26 -3.90 0.15 -3.71
N LEU A 27 -3.16 -0.77 -3.09
CA LEU A 27 -3.75 -1.89 -2.37
C LEU A 27 -4.61 -1.43 -1.18
N PHE A 28 -4.17 -0.40 -0.47
CA PHE A 28 -4.91 0.18 0.65
C PHE A 28 -6.22 0.85 0.18
N VAL A 29 -6.21 1.56 -0.95
CA VAL A 29 -7.42 2.11 -1.55
C VAL A 29 -8.40 1.00 -1.96
N VAL A 30 -7.91 -0.09 -2.56
CA VAL A 30 -8.75 -1.25 -2.92
C VAL A 30 -9.37 -1.89 -1.67
N LEU A 31 -8.61 -2.01 -0.57
CA LEU A 31 -9.12 -2.50 0.70
C LEU A 31 -10.24 -1.61 1.25
N LEU A 32 -10.06 -0.28 1.24
CA LEU A 32 -11.09 0.67 1.68
C LEU A 32 -12.36 0.55 0.85
N LEU A 33 -12.23 0.49 -0.48
CA LEU A 33 -13.37 0.30 -1.38
C LEU A 33 -14.09 -1.02 -1.10
N SER A 34 -13.33 -2.08 -0.81
CA SER A 34 -13.90 -3.38 -0.45
C SER A 34 -14.67 -3.32 0.88
N CYS A 35 -14.12 -2.62 1.88
CA CYS A 35 -14.80 -2.42 3.17
C CYS A 35 -16.07 -1.58 3.02
N MET A 36 -16.03 -0.52 2.20
CA MET A 36 -17.22 0.27 1.87
C MET A 36 -18.26 -0.59 1.15
N ALA A 37 -17.86 -1.41 0.17
CA ALA A 37 -18.77 -2.32 -0.52
C ALA A 37 -19.42 -3.34 0.44
N LEU A 38 -18.64 -3.97 1.33
CA LEU A 38 -19.16 -4.92 2.31
C LEU A 38 -20.09 -4.26 3.35
N GLY A 39 -19.73 -3.06 3.81
CA GLY A 39 -20.50 -2.33 4.82
C GLY A 39 -21.78 -1.70 4.28
N LEU A 40 -21.73 -1.03 3.12
CA LEU A 40 -22.88 -0.34 2.53
C LEU A 40 -23.75 -1.25 1.66
N VAL A 41 -23.14 -2.09 0.82
CA VAL A 41 -23.87 -2.91 -0.16
C VAL A 41 -24.24 -4.26 0.43
N GLY A 42 -23.32 -4.88 1.19
CA GLY A 42 -23.52 -6.18 1.80
C GLY A 42 -24.28 -6.18 3.13
N ASN A 43 -24.51 -5.01 3.74
CA ASN A 43 -25.05 -4.85 5.10
C ASN A 43 -24.26 -5.67 6.16
N ALA A 44 -23.00 -5.98 5.88
CA ALA A 44 -22.16 -6.91 6.64
C ALA A 44 -21.11 -6.13 7.45
N HIS A 45 -21.58 -5.23 8.32
CA HIS A 45 -20.73 -4.26 9.02
C HIS A 45 -19.60 -4.89 9.84
N ILE A 46 -19.86 -6.00 10.52
CA ILE A 46 -18.86 -6.69 11.35
C ILE A 46 -17.73 -7.27 10.49
N PHE A 47 -18.08 -7.86 9.34
CA PHE A 47 -17.09 -8.37 8.39
C PHE A 47 -16.29 -7.24 7.75
N ALA A 48 -16.93 -6.10 7.44
CA ALA A 48 -16.25 -4.92 6.95
C ALA A 48 -15.23 -4.36 7.95
N LEU A 49 -15.56 -4.37 9.26
CA LEU A 49 -14.62 -3.94 10.31
C LEU A 49 -13.46 -4.92 10.49
N LEU A 50 -13.75 -6.22 10.55
CA LEU A 50 -12.72 -7.26 10.65
C LEU A 50 -11.75 -7.22 9.45
N LEU A 51 -12.29 -7.12 8.24
CA LEU A 51 -11.50 -6.99 7.02
C LEU A 51 -10.73 -5.68 6.99
N GLY A 52 -11.32 -4.56 7.42
CA GLY A 52 -10.67 -3.26 7.42
C GLY A 52 -9.45 -3.23 8.33
N ILE A 53 -9.62 -3.63 9.60
CA ILE A 53 -8.55 -3.65 10.61
C ILE A 53 -7.52 -4.73 10.26
N GLY A 54 -7.98 -5.95 9.98
CA GLY A 54 -7.10 -7.06 9.64
C GLY A 54 -6.32 -6.81 8.35
N GLY A 55 -6.97 -6.26 7.33
CA GLY A 55 -6.37 -5.92 6.04
C GLY A 55 -5.35 -4.79 6.16
N THR A 56 -5.60 -3.77 6.99
CA THR A 56 -4.59 -2.71 7.23
C THR A 56 -3.36 -3.25 7.92
N LEU A 57 -3.54 -4.06 8.97
CA LEU A 57 -2.42 -4.72 9.64
C LEU A 57 -1.64 -5.62 8.67
N ALA A 58 -2.33 -6.42 7.85
CA ALA A 58 -1.71 -7.28 6.85
C ALA A 58 -0.92 -6.47 5.81
N LEU A 59 -1.48 -5.36 5.31
CA LEU A 59 -0.79 -4.49 4.36
C LEU A 59 0.43 -3.80 4.98
N LEU A 60 0.36 -3.37 6.25
CA LEU A 60 1.50 -2.79 6.95
C LEU A 60 2.62 -3.80 7.17
N VAL A 61 2.28 -5.03 7.56
CA VAL A 61 3.25 -6.12 7.70
C VAL A 61 3.87 -6.46 6.35
N ALA A 62 3.06 -6.60 5.29
CA ALA A 62 3.56 -6.87 3.95
C ALA A 62 4.49 -5.75 3.45
N PHE A 63 4.13 -4.49 3.68
CA PHE A 63 4.96 -3.34 3.34
C PHE A 63 6.30 -3.35 4.10
N ALA A 64 6.28 -3.68 5.39
CA ALA A 64 7.49 -3.77 6.21
C ALA A 64 8.39 -4.95 5.82
N VAL A 65 7.83 -6.11 5.46
CA VAL A 65 8.60 -7.30 5.08
C VAL A 65 9.17 -7.18 3.67
N MET A 66 8.46 -6.51 2.77
CA MET A 66 8.91 -6.28 1.40
C MET A 66 9.91 -5.10 1.30
N SER A 67 10.34 -4.52 2.44
CA SER A 67 11.29 -3.40 2.51
C SER A 67 12.68 -3.77 2.02
#